data_AF-A0AAW1QXX3-F1
#
_entry.id   AF-A0AAW1QXX3-F1
#
_cell.length_a   1.000
_cell.length_b   1.000
_cell.length_c   1.000
_cell.angle_alpha   90.00
_cell.angle_beta   90.00
_cell.angle_gamma   90.00
#
_symmetry.space_group_name_H-M   'P 1'
#
loop_
_entity.id
_entity.type
_entity.pdbx_description
1 polymer ?
#
loop_
_entity_poly.entity_id
_entity_poly.type
_entity_poly.pdbx_seq_one_letter_code
_entity_poly.pdbx_strand_id
1 'polypeptide(L)'
;MDVQYLQRMVGDGLAQGCAAVTAAQPDAPVEALAVYLQGQQARVRHAEALRDAERQAVAARTQALQAAEGAARAAAAEAAAQREAALAGLLACTSDVFGLYQQAVDACMALKGVGAAYVAAAALDIPNVAYEPGTVFFRRFPRVGALHAVAVHAGEADTHALLCVDTLLPCGSGAALSSGDRGFMRQVAERMRAVLAGMLAAQAAARAAPLGVPQLEELEALERKSQAEQAHAPKEADPEEPKQASESTPEAEAQAVAAMQARLDSALGMLAHAQAAVAAVRDAAVAEVRLLLHAPPGTCFLMQAVLAALHQSSKTWPACRAELLGSAFWAAVAVHDASAASSEQGLSL
;
A
#
# COMPACT_ATOMS: atom_id res chain seq x y z
N MET A 1 84.28 -21.37 28.24
CA MET A 1 82.84 -21.05 28.11
C MET A 1 82.06 -22.16 27.41
N ASP A 2 82.72 -23.19 26.87
CA ASP A 2 82.10 -24.12 25.92
C ASP A 2 81.24 -25.21 26.57
N VAL A 3 81.56 -25.60 27.80
CA VAL A 3 80.80 -26.65 28.52
C VAL A 3 79.35 -26.22 28.78
N GLN A 4 79.13 -24.99 29.26
CA GLN A 4 77.77 -24.48 29.51
C GLN A 4 76.97 -24.27 28.23
N TYR A 5 77.63 -23.87 27.14
CA TYR A 5 76.99 -23.72 25.83
C TYR A 5 76.53 -25.08 25.29
N LEU A 6 77.40 -26.10 25.33
CA LEU A 6 77.06 -27.45 24.88
C LEU A 6 75.97 -28.09 25.75
N GLN A 7 76.04 -27.93 27.07
CA GLN A 7 75.01 -28.41 27.98
C GLN A 7 73.64 -27.79 27.68
N ARG A 8 73.58 -26.49 27.39
CA ARG A 8 72.31 -25.81 27.06
C ARG A 8 71.75 -26.16 25.68
N MET A 9 72.61 -26.36 24.68
CA MET A 9 72.17 -26.57 23.30
C MET A 9 71.80 -28.02 22.99
N VAL A 10 72.54 -28.99 23.54
CA VAL A 10 72.37 -30.40 23.18
C VAL A 10 72.24 -31.33 24.39
N GLY A 11 72.44 -30.84 25.61
CA GLY A 11 72.51 -31.68 26.81
C GLY A 11 71.28 -32.57 27.01
N ASP A 12 70.08 -31.99 26.95
CA ASP A 12 68.84 -32.73 27.21
C ASP A 12 68.49 -33.73 26.08
N GLY A 13 68.62 -33.30 24.82
CA GLY A 13 68.35 -34.16 23.66
C GLY A 13 69.34 -35.32 23.57
N LEU A 14 70.63 -35.06 23.81
CA LEU A 14 71.67 -36.08 23.82
C LEU A 14 71.48 -37.05 24.99
N ALA A 15 71.17 -36.57 26.19
CA ALA A 15 70.91 -37.42 27.35
C ALA A 15 69.71 -38.35 27.13
N GLN A 16 68.59 -37.83 26.59
CA GLN A 16 67.41 -38.62 26.25
C GLN A 16 67.68 -39.64 25.14
N GLY A 17 68.43 -39.24 24.11
CA GLY A 17 68.83 -40.14 23.03
C GLY A 17 69.73 -41.27 23.52
N CYS A 18 70.75 -40.95 24.33
CA CYS A 18 71.61 -41.95 24.95
C CYS A 18 70.80 -42.93 25.79
N ALA A 19 69.88 -42.45 26.63
CA ALA A 19 69.01 -43.30 27.44
C ALA A 19 68.14 -44.23 26.58
N ALA A 20 67.56 -43.72 25.48
CA ALA A 20 66.75 -44.51 24.55
C ALA A 20 67.57 -45.60 23.83
N VAL A 21 68.79 -45.29 23.40
CA VAL A 21 69.70 -46.24 22.75
C VAL A 21 70.18 -47.31 23.74
N THR A 22 70.51 -46.93 24.98
CA THR A 22 70.87 -47.88 26.04
C THR A 22 69.73 -48.86 26.32
N ALA A 23 68.48 -48.39 26.32
CA ALA A 23 67.32 -49.25 26.54
C ALA A 23 67.06 -50.22 25.36
N ALA A 24 67.33 -49.80 24.13
CA ALA A 24 67.07 -50.61 22.93
C ALA A 24 68.20 -51.58 22.56
N GLN A 25 69.43 -51.35 23.03
CA GLN A 25 70.63 -52.14 22.74
C GLN A 25 70.82 -52.51 21.25
N PRO A 26 70.82 -51.53 20.33
CA PRO A 26 71.00 -51.82 18.90
C PRO A 26 72.46 -52.20 18.59
N ASP A 27 72.67 -52.99 17.53
CA ASP A 27 74.00 -53.41 17.06
C ASP A 27 74.90 -52.22 16.65
N ALA A 28 74.29 -51.11 16.22
CA ALA A 28 74.95 -49.86 15.84
C ALA A 28 74.45 -48.66 16.70
N PRO A 29 74.96 -48.48 17.94
CA PRO A 29 74.41 -47.49 18.89
C PRO A 29 74.59 -46.04 18.45
N VAL A 30 75.67 -45.72 17.73
CA VAL A 30 75.92 -44.35 17.24
C VAL A 30 74.95 -43.97 16.11
N GLU A 31 74.69 -44.89 15.18
CA GLU A 31 73.71 -44.69 14.11
C GLU A 31 72.29 -44.56 14.68
N ALA A 32 71.94 -45.41 15.65
CA ALA A 32 70.65 -45.34 16.35
C ALA A 32 70.47 -44.01 17.08
N LEU A 33 71.52 -43.48 17.72
CA LEU A 33 71.50 -42.16 18.37
C LEU A 33 71.30 -41.03 17.36
N ALA A 34 71.99 -41.08 16.21
CA ALA A 34 71.84 -40.08 15.16
C ALA A 34 70.42 -40.06 14.58
N VAL A 35 69.85 -41.24 14.30
CA VAL A 35 68.45 -41.40 13.85
C VAL A 35 67.48 -40.89 14.91
N TYR A 36 67.72 -41.17 16.19
CA TYR A 36 66.90 -40.67 17.29
C TYR A 36 66.87 -39.13 17.31
N LEU A 37 68.03 -38.48 17.29
CA LEU A 37 68.13 -37.01 17.37
C LEU A 37 67.48 -36.33 16.16
N GLN A 38 67.65 -36.89 14.96
CA GLN A 38 66.95 -36.42 13.76
C GLN A 38 65.43 -36.56 13.89
N GLY A 39 64.96 -37.71 14.38
CA GLY A 39 63.55 -37.95 14.65
C GLY A 39 62.96 -37.02 15.70
N GLN A 40 63.72 -36.71 16.77
CA GLN A 40 63.32 -35.77 17.81
C GLN A 40 63.15 -34.36 17.24
N GLN A 41 64.12 -33.88 16.44
CA GLN A 41 64.04 -32.57 15.80
C GLN A 41 62.82 -32.45 14.87
N ALA A 42 62.54 -33.49 14.08
CA ALA A 42 61.37 -33.52 13.20
C ALA A 42 60.05 -33.48 14.00
N ARG A 43 59.96 -34.23 15.12
CA ARG A 43 58.79 -34.23 16.00
C ARG A 43 58.52 -32.88 16.65
N VAL A 44 59.57 -32.19 17.12
CA VAL A 44 59.44 -30.85 17.70
C VAL A 44 58.92 -29.86 16.67
N ARG A 45 59.53 -29.81 15.47
CA ARG A 45 59.08 -28.94 14.38
C ARG A 45 57.64 -29.21 13.97
N HIS A 46 57.26 -30.48 13.88
CA HIS A 46 55.88 -30.87 13.56
C HIS A 46 54.90 -30.45 14.67
N ALA A 47 55.26 -30.64 15.94
CA ALA A 47 54.44 -30.22 17.07
C ALA A 47 54.27 -28.69 17.15
N GLU A 48 55.32 -27.93 16.85
CA GLU A 48 55.26 -26.46 16.74
C GLU A 48 54.37 -26.03 15.58
N ALA A 49 54.54 -26.61 14.39
CA ALA A 49 53.70 -26.34 13.23
C ALA A 49 52.22 -26.64 13.49
N LEU A 50 51.91 -27.75 14.19
CA LEU A 50 50.54 -28.07 14.61
C LEU A 50 49.98 -27.02 15.58
N ARG A 51 50.74 -26.61 16.59
CA ARG A 51 50.31 -25.57 17.55
C ARG A 51 50.06 -24.23 16.87
N ASP A 52 50.92 -23.85 15.93
CA ASP A 52 50.76 -22.60 15.19
C ASP A 52 49.55 -22.67 14.24
N ALA A 53 49.34 -23.81 13.58
CA ALA A 53 48.15 -24.06 12.77
C ALA A 53 46.86 -24.01 13.61
N GLU A 54 46.85 -24.62 14.81
CA GLU A 54 45.73 -24.55 15.74
C GLU A 54 45.45 -23.12 16.21
N ARG A 55 46.49 -22.36 16.57
CA ARG A 55 46.37 -20.95 16.96
C ARG A 55 45.79 -20.11 15.82
N GLN A 56 46.25 -20.31 14.59
CA GLN A 56 45.74 -19.62 13.41
C GLN A 56 44.28 -20.01 13.14
N ALA A 57 43.92 -21.29 13.27
CA ALA A 57 42.54 -21.75 13.09
C ALA A 57 41.59 -21.16 14.14
N VAL A 58 42.00 -21.10 15.41
CA VAL A 58 41.22 -20.46 16.48
C VAL A 58 41.07 -18.97 16.22
N ALA A 59 42.16 -18.26 15.89
CA ALA A 59 42.12 -16.84 15.58
C ALA A 59 41.19 -16.53 14.38
N ALA A 60 41.30 -17.30 13.30
CA ALA A 60 40.44 -17.18 12.12
C ALA A 60 38.96 -17.44 12.46
N ARG A 61 38.67 -18.46 13.27
CA ARG A 61 37.30 -18.75 13.73
C ARG A 61 36.74 -17.61 14.58
N THR A 62 37.51 -17.09 15.51
CA THR A 62 37.09 -15.94 16.34
C THR A 62 36.84 -14.71 15.49
N GLN A 63 37.71 -14.41 14.53
CA GLN A 63 37.53 -13.30 13.60
C GLN A 63 36.28 -13.48 12.73
N ALA A 64 36.03 -14.69 12.22
CA ALA A 64 34.84 -14.99 11.44
C ALA A 64 33.54 -14.84 12.25
N LEU A 65 33.54 -15.27 13.52
CA LEU A 65 32.40 -15.08 14.42
C LEU A 65 32.15 -13.60 14.71
N GLN A 66 33.20 -12.82 15.01
CA GLN A 66 33.07 -11.38 15.24
C GLN A 66 32.58 -10.64 13.99
N ALA A 67 33.06 -11.02 12.80
CA ALA A 67 32.59 -10.46 11.54
C ALA A 67 31.11 -10.81 11.27
N ALA A 68 30.70 -12.06 11.53
CA ALA A 68 29.31 -12.49 11.39
C ALA A 68 28.38 -11.76 12.37
N GLU A 69 28.79 -11.59 13.63
CA GLU A 69 28.05 -10.82 14.63
C GLU A 69 27.95 -9.34 14.24
N GLY A 70 29.05 -8.75 13.76
CA GLY A 70 29.07 -7.37 13.27
C GLY A 70 28.12 -7.16 12.09
N ALA A 71 28.16 -8.06 11.11
CA ALA A 71 27.26 -8.03 9.96
C ALA A 71 25.78 -8.20 10.37
N ALA A 72 25.49 -9.12 11.30
CA ALA A 72 24.14 -9.32 11.82
C ALA A 72 23.61 -8.08 12.56
N ARG A 73 24.45 -7.41 13.36
CA ARG A 73 24.09 -6.15 14.04
C ARG A 73 23.85 -5.01 13.05
N ALA A 74 24.71 -4.87 12.04
CA ALA A 74 24.55 -3.86 11.00
C ALA A 74 23.25 -4.06 10.21
N ALA A 75 22.95 -5.28 9.78
CA ALA A 75 21.71 -5.61 9.08
C ALA A 75 20.46 -5.36 9.96
N ALA A 76 20.52 -5.67 11.26
CA ALA A 76 19.43 -5.37 12.19
C ALA A 76 19.22 -3.86 12.38
N ALA A 77 20.30 -3.07 12.46
CA ALA A 77 20.23 -1.62 12.56
C ALA A 77 19.65 -0.98 11.29
N GLU A 78 20.06 -1.45 10.11
CA GLU A 78 19.50 -1.00 8.83
C GLU A 78 18.01 -1.32 8.72
N ALA A 79 17.60 -2.55 9.07
CA ALA A 79 16.19 -2.93 9.09
C ALA A 79 15.36 -2.08 10.07
N ALA A 80 15.92 -1.72 11.23
CA ALA A 80 15.26 -0.81 12.18
C ALA A 80 15.13 0.61 11.62
N ALA A 81 16.17 1.13 10.95
CA ALA A 81 16.15 2.45 10.32
C ALA A 81 15.12 2.51 9.17
N GLN A 82 15.02 1.47 8.35
CA GLN A 82 14.02 1.37 7.29
C GLN A 82 12.59 1.36 7.84
N ARG A 83 12.35 0.64 8.95
CA ARG A 83 11.05 0.64 9.65
C ARG A 83 10.69 2.04 10.16
N GLU A 84 11.63 2.73 10.79
CA GLU A 84 11.40 4.08 11.29
C GLU A 84 11.11 5.07 10.15
N ALA A 85 11.86 4.98 9.05
CA ALA A 85 11.62 5.78 7.85
C ALA A 85 10.23 5.52 7.25
N ALA A 86 9.77 4.27 7.22
CA ALA A 86 8.43 3.92 6.76
C ALA A 86 7.35 4.51 7.67
N LEU A 87 7.53 4.44 9.00
CA LEU A 87 6.60 5.05 9.97
C LEU A 87 6.54 6.57 9.84
N ALA A 88 7.68 7.22 9.61
CA ALA A 88 7.75 8.65 9.35
C ALA A 88 7.04 9.02 8.04
N GLY A 89 7.19 8.19 7.00
CA GLY A 89 6.50 8.37 5.72
C GLY A 89 4.98 8.38 5.85
N LEU A 90 4.42 7.50 6.67
CA LEU A 90 2.97 7.44 6.93
C LEU A 90 2.45 8.74 7.53
N LEU A 91 3.17 9.32 8.49
CA LEU A 91 2.79 10.58 9.14
C LEU A 91 2.83 11.78 8.18
N ALA A 92 3.64 11.71 7.13
CA ALA A 92 3.73 12.74 6.09
C ALA A 92 2.62 12.63 5.03
N CYS A 93 1.79 11.58 5.08
CA CYS A 93 0.71 11.38 4.11
C CYS A 93 -0.44 12.37 4.35
N THR A 94 -0.65 13.31 3.43
CA THR A 94 -1.72 14.31 3.52
C THR A 94 -2.72 14.26 2.36
N SER A 95 -2.54 13.35 1.41
CA SER A 95 -3.24 13.41 0.12
C SER A 95 -4.59 12.70 0.12
N ASP A 96 -4.63 11.43 0.53
CA ASP A 96 -5.76 10.52 0.38
C ASP A 96 -5.68 9.37 1.40
N VAL A 97 -6.81 8.95 1.95
CA VAL A 97 -6.99 7.74 2.76
C VAL A 97 -6.47 6.48 2.05
N PHE A 98 -6.74 6.31 0.75
CA PHE A 98 -6.23 5.18 -0.02
C PHE A 98 -4.72 5.26 -0.25
N GLY A 99 -4.18 6.49 -0.38
CA GLY A 99 -2.74 6.71 -0.42
C GLY A 99 -2.07 6.30 0.89
N LEU A 100 -2.68 6.65 2.02
CA LEU A 100 -2.25 6.20 3.35
C LEU A 100 -2.30 4.67 3.48
N TYR A 101 -3.36 4.03 2.98
CA TYR A 101 -3.50 2.57 3.02
C TYR A 101 -2.43 1.89 2.17
N GLN A 102 -2.17 2.41 0.97
CA GLN A 102 -1.12 1.87 0.10
C GLN A 102 0.26 2.00 0.75
N GLN A 103 0.60 3.15 1.33
CA GLN A 103 1.86 3.32 2.05
C GLN A 103 1.99 2.37 3.25
N ALA A 104 0.90 2.10 3.97
CA ALA A 104 0.89 1.15 5.08
C ALA A 104 1.09 -0.29 4.59
N VAL A 105 0.46 -0.66 3.48
CA VAL A 105 0.67 -1.96 2.81
C VAL A 105 2.12 -2.08 2.36
N ASP A 106 2.68 -1.08 1.70
CA ASP A 106 4.07 -1.08 1.22
C ASP A 106 5.06 -1.22 2.39
N ALA A 107 4.82 -0.51 3.49
CA ALA A 107 5.61 -0.63 4.72
C ALA A 107 5.56 -2.05 5.30
N CYS A 108 4.41 -2.71 5.28
CA CYS A 108 4.25 -4.09 5.73
C CYS A 108 4.84 -5.12 4.75
N MET A 109 4.74 -4.88 3.44
CA MET A 109 5.31 -5.75 2.41
C MET A 109 6.85 -5.78 2.45
N ALA A 110 7.49 -4.73 2.99
CA ALA A 110 8.93 -4.71 3.23
C ALA A 110 9.40 -5.66 4.35
N LEU A 111 8.48 -6.24 5.13
CA LEU A 111 8.83 -7.20 6.18
C LEU A 111 9.25 -8.55 5.58
N LYS A 112 10.32 -9.12 6.15
CA LYS A 112 10.87 -10.39 5.68
C LYS A 112 9.88 -11.54 5.89
N GLY A 113 9.57 -12.27 4.81
CA GLY A 113 8.76 -13.49 4.87
C GLY A 113 7.24 -13.27 4.77
N VAL A 114 6.81 -12.02 4.61
CA VAL A 114 5.44 -11.65 4.26
C VAL A 114 5.17 -12.04 2.80
N GLY A 115 4.05 -12.73 2.56
CA GLY A 115 3.59 -13.09 1.22
C GLY A 115 2.63 -12.06 0.63
N ALA A 116 1.79 -11.46 1.48
CA ALA A 116 0.88 -10.40 1.12
C ALA A 116 0.53 -9.51 2.32
N ALA A 117 0.21 -8.25 2.04
CA ALA A 117 -0.37 -7.30 2.97
C ALA A 117 -1.55 -6.60 2.28
N TYR A 118 -2.62 -6.33 3.01
CA TYR A 118 -3.83 -5.72 2.49
C TYR A 118 -4.61 -4.99 3.59
N VAL A 119 -5.50 -4.08 3.17
CA VAL A 119 -6.39 -3.36 4.09
C VAL A 119 -7.84 -3.81 3.90
N ALA A 120 -8.53 -4.12 5.01
CA ALA A 120 -9.94 -4.56 5.03
C ALA A 120 -10.71 -3.85 6.16
N ALA A 121 -11.93 -4.27 6.50
CA ALA A 121 -12.71 -3.76 7.64
C ALA A 121 -13.08 -4.91 8.61
N ALA A 122 -12.87 -4.75 9.94
CA ALA A 122 -13.13 -5.67 11.10
C ALA A 122 -12.02 -6.64 11.68
N ALA A 123 -11.63 -6.48 12.95
CA ALA A 123 -10.36 -7.01 13.51
C ALA A 123 -10.27 -8.54 13.76
N LEU A 124 -9.10 -9.16 13.56
CA LEU A 124 -8.86 -10.60 13.79
C LEU A 124 -7.35 -10.99 13.87
N ASP A 125 -6.95 -11.86 14.80
CA ASP A 125 -5.58 -12.44 14.86
C ASP A 125 -5.65 -13.96 14.80
N ILE A 126 -5.03 -14.59 13.79
CA ILE A 126 -5.07 -16.04 13.57
C ILE A 126 -3.64 -16.60 13.41
N PRO A 127 -3.10 -17.28 14.43
CA PRO A 127 -1.72 -17.78 14.39
C PRO A 127 -1.50 -18.87 13.33
N ASN A 128 -2.55 -19.61 12.98
CA ASN A 128 -2.55 -20.57 11.86
C ASN A 128 -3.95 -20.64 11.24
N VAL A 129 -4.07 -20.23 9.97
CA VAL A 129 -5.36 -20.17 9.27
C VAL A 129 -6.03 -21.53 9.11
N ALA A 130 -5.28 -22.62 9.20
CA ALA A 130 -5.83 -23.97 9.11
C ALA A 130 -6.65 -24.38 10.36
N TYR A 131 -6.50 -23.67 11.49
CA TYR A 131 -7.25 -23.95 12.72
C TYR A 131 -8.58 -23.22 12.77
N GLU A 132 -8.79 -22.23 11.89
CA GLU A 132 -9.97 -21.38 11.92
C GLU A 132 -10.94 -21.74 10.79
N PRO A 133 -12.05 -22.46 11.09
CA PRO A 133 -12.99 -22.92 10.08
C PRO A 133 -13.74 -21.77 9.38
N GLY A 134 -13.74 -20.57 9.96
CA GLY A 134 -14.31 -19.36 9.37
C GLY A 134 -13.41 -18.64 8.35
N THR A 135 -12.19 -19.12 8.11
CA THR A 135 -11.25 -18.44 7.21
C THR A 135 -11.65 -18.64 5.75
N VAL A 136 -11.91 -17.52 5.05
CA VAL A 136 -12.23 -17.53 3.61
C VAL A 136 -11.02 -17.08 2.81
N PHE A 137 -10.52 -17.95 1.93
CA PHE A 137 -9.43 -17.61 1.00
C PHE A 137 -9.99 -16.95 -0.26
N PHE A 138 -9.47 -15.78 -0.65
CA PHE A 138 -9.96 -15.04 -1.83
C PHE A 138 -9.95 -15.85 -3.13
N ARG A 139 -8.95 -16.73 -3.32
CA ARG A 139 -8.86 -17.63 -4.49
C ARG A 139 -9.57 -18.98 -4.29
N ARG A 140 -10.37 -19.11 -3.23
CA ARG A 140 -11.12 -20.33 -2.84
C ARG A 140 -10.26 -21.60 -2.77
N PHE A 141 -8.96 -21.44 -2.52
CA PHE A 141 -8.00 -22.52 -2.39
C PHE A 141 -7.37 -22.45 -1.01
N PRO A 142 -7.45 -23.53 -0.19
CA PRO A 142 -6.84 -23.57 1.15
C PRO A 142 -5.34 -23.29 1.12
N ARG A 143 -4.85 -22.51 2.09
CA ARG A 143 -3.43 -22.15 2.22
C ARG A 143 -2.94 -22.47 3.63
N VAL A 144 -1.61 -22.59 3.78
CA VAL A 144 -0.93 -22.81 5.06
C VAL A 144 -0.03 -21.61 5.35
N GLY A 145 -0.13 -21.09 6.58
CA GLY A 145 0.66 -19.96 7.08
C GLY A 145 -0.07 -19.24 8.22
N ALA A 146 0.40 -18.05 8.57
CA ALA A 146 -0.21 -17.20 9.59
C ALA A 146 -0.91 -16.00 8.96
N LEU A 147 -1.95 -15.49 9.64
CA LEU A 147 -2.64 -14.25 9.30
C LEU A 147 -2.70 -13.38 10.56
N HIS A 148 -2.15 -12.17 10.46
CA HIS A 148 -2.27 -11.18 11.53
C HIS A 148 -3.01 -9.96 11.01
N ALA A 149 -4.06 -9.53 11.70
CA ALA A 149 -4.73 -8.27 11.41
C ALA A 149 -4.75 -7.35 12.63
N VAL A 150 -4.51 -6.06 12.38
CA VAL A 150 -4.55 -5.01 13.40
C VAL A 150 -5.63 -4.01 13.03
N ALA A 151 -6.51 -3.70 13.99
CA ALA A 151 -7.54 -2.69 13.83
C ALA A 151 -6.94 -1.29 13.73
N VAL A 152 -7.40 -0.51 12.76
CA VAL A 152 -7.15 0.92 12.64
C VAL A 152 -8.44 1.65 13.00
N HIS A 153 -8.43 2.28 14.16
CA HIS A 153 -9.56 3.06 14.65
C HIS A 153 -9.41 4.52 14.23
N ALA A 154 -10.51 5.19 13.89
CA ALA A 154 -10.48 6.65 13.74
C ALA A 154 -11.07 7.40 14.95
N GLY A 155 -11.64 6.67 15.92
CA GLY A 155 -12.15 7.17 17.20
C GLY A 155 -11.96 6.14 18.32
N GLU A 156 -12.70 6.25 19.42
CA GLU A 156 -12.63 5.28 20.52
C GLU A 156 -13.35 3.96 20.22
N ALA A 157 -14.41 3.98 19.40
CA ALA A 157 -15.24 2.80 19.13
C ALA A 157 -15.28 2.38 17.65
N ASP A 158 -14.96 3.27 16.71
CA ASP A 158 -15.17 3.01 15.29
C ASP A 158 -13.90 2.47 14.60
N THR A 159 -13.94 1.17 14.28
CA THR A 159 -12.93 0.51 13.44
C THR A 159 -13.13 0.94 11.99
N HIS A 160 -12.20 1.72 11.46
CA HIS A 160 -12.25 2.23 10.09
C HIS A 160 -11.62 1.28 9.08
N ALA A 161 -10.54 0.63 9.50
CA ALA A 161 -9.77 -0.26 8.64
C ALA A 161 -9.11 -1.36 9.46
N LEU A 162 -8.57 -2.34 8.74
CA LEU A 162 -7.71 -3.39 9.22
C LEU A 162 -6.46 -3.43 8.40
N LEU A 163 -5.33 -3.48 9.07
CA LEU A 163 -4.08 -3.80 8.42
C LEU A 163 -3.83 -5.30 8.57
N CYS A 164 -3.98 -6.04 7.47
CA CYS A 164 -3.79 -7.48 7.43
C CYS A 164 -2.45 -7.83 6.77
N VAL A 165 -1.73 -8.77 7.34
CA VAL A 165 -0.50 -9.34 6.79
C VAL A 165 -0.55 -10.85 6.92
N ASP A 166 -0.17 -11.55 5.86
CA ASP A 166 -0.12 -13.00 5.87
C ASP A 166 1.21 -13.56 5.34
N THR A 167 1.51 -14.77 5.80
CA THR A 167 2.70 -15.52 5.39
C THR A 167 2.32 -16.75 4.56
N LEU A 168 1.19 -16.73 3.85
CA LEU A 168 0.63 -17.92 3.21
C LEU A 168 1.50 -18.45 2.06
N LEU A 169 1.77 -19.77 2.07
CA LEU A 169 2.45 -20.45 0.96
C LEU A 169 1.57 -20.49 -0.31
N PRO A 170 2.13 -20.33 -1.52
CA PRO A 170 3.56 -20.33 -1.84
C PRO A 170 4.22 -18.95 -1.85
N CYS A 171 3.45 -17.86 -1.70
CA CYS A 171 3.98 -16.50 -1.86
C CYS A 171 4.75 -16.02 -0.62
N GLY A 172 4.36 -16.48 0.57
CA GLY A 172 5.02 -16.17 1.84
C GLY A 172 5.86 -17.32 2.38
N SER A 173 6.37 -17.14 3.61
CA SER A 173 7.25 -18.12 4.26
C SER A 173 6.54 -19.35 4.84
N GLY A 174 5.23 -19.30 5.04
CA GLY A 174 4.44 -20.29 5.79
C GLY A 174 4.67 -20.26 7.31
N ALA A 175 5.61 -19.45 7.79
CA ALA A 175 5.97 -19.37 9.21
C ALA A 175 5.12 -18.32 9.95
N ALA A 176 5.02 -18.47 11.27
CA ALA A 176 4.40 -17.44 12.10
C ALA A 176 5.22 -16.14 12.05
N LEU A 177 4.55 -14.99 12.08
CA LEU A 177 5.21 -13.69 12.15
C LEU A 177 6.04 -13.55 13.43
N SER A 178 7.14 -12.81 13.39
CA SER A 178 7.93 -12.54 14.59
C SER A 178 7.21 -11.56 15.52
N SER A 179 7.59 -11.54 16.81
CA SER A 179 7.07 -10.54 17.75
C SER A 179 7.42 -9.11 17.34
N GLY A 180 8.60 -8.91 16.75
CA GLY A 180 9.04 -7.62 16.22
C GLY A 180 8.19 -7.15 15.05
N ASP A 181 7.79 -8.06 14.16
CA ASP A 181 6.92 -7.72 13.01
C ASP A 181 5.49 -7.39 13.46
N ARG A 182 4.93 -8.17 14.39
CA ARG A 182 3.63 -7.83 15.02
C ARG A 182 3.68 -6.47 15.73
N GLY A 183 4.76 -6.20 16.45
CA GLY A 183 4.98 -4.91 17.11
C GLY A 183 5.04 -3.75 16.11
N PHE A 184 5.74 -3.93 14.99
CA PHE A 184 5.80 -2.95 13.91
C PHE A 184 4.43 -2.72 13.26
N MET A 185 3.65 -3.77 12.98
CA MET A 185 2.29 -3.62 12.44
C MET A 185 1.36 -2.80 13.34
N ARG A 186 1.46 -2.97 14.66
CA ARG A 186 0.71 -2.13 15.62
C ARG A 186 1.13 -0.67 15.53
N GLN A 187 2.44 -0.40 15.43
CA GLN A 187 2.93 0.96 15.25
C GLN A 187 2.41 1.57 13.94
N VAL A 188 2.43 0.82 12.83
CA VAL A 188 1.83 1.25 11.56
C VAL A 188 0.36 1.61 11.76
N ALA A 189 -0.44 0.74 12.38
CA ALA A 189 -1.85 0.98 12.63
C ALA A 189 -2.09 2.21 13.53
N GLU A 190 -1.27 2.43 14.57
CA GLU A 190 -1.32 3.61 15.43
C GLU A 190 -1.00 4.90 14.66
N ARG A 191 0.00 4.89 13.77
CA ARG A 191 0.31 6.03 12.90
C ARG A 191 -0.82 6.31 11.91
N MET A 192 -1.37 5.27 11.28
CA MET A 192 -2.54 5.40 10.41
C MET A 192 -3.72 6.02 11.16
N ARG A 193 -4.00 5.57 12.39
CA ARG A 193 -5.04 6.15 13.25
C ARG A 193 -4.84 7.65 13.47
N ALA A 194 -3.61 8.07 13.79
CA ALA A 194 -3.32 9.49 14.00
C ALA A 194 -3.56 10.33 12.74
N VAL A 195 -3.13 9.83 11.57
CA VAL A 195 -3.32 10.52 10.29
C VAL A 195 -4.80 10.57 9.90
N LEU A 196 -5.52 9.46 10.03
CA LEU A 196 -6.96 9.39 9.76
C LEU A 196 -7.75 10.35 10.65
N ALA A 197 -7.44 10.41 11.95
CA ALA A 197 -8.08 11.35 12.85
C ALA A 197 -7.88 12.81 12.40
N GLY A 198 -6.66 13.16 11.96
CA GLY A 198 -6.36 14.47 11.40
C GLY A 198 -7.13 14.77 10.11
N MET A 199 -7.20 13.80 9.19
CA MET A 199 -7.95 13.91 7.94
C MET A 199 -9.45 14.10 8.19
N LEU A 200 -10.04 13.31 9.09
CA LEU A 200 -11.47 13.42 9.44
C LEU A 200 -11.79 14.73 10.16
N ALA A 201 -10.91 15.20 11.05
CA ALA A 201 -11.08 16.50 11.69
C ALA A 201 -11.03 17.64 10.66
N ALA A 202 -10.10 17.59 9.70
CA ALA A 202 -10.03 18.55 8.61
C ALA A 202 -11.29 18.49 7.71
N GLN A 203 -11.83 17.30 7.45
CA GLN A 203 -13.08 17.12 6.71
C GLN A 203 -14.27 17.72 7.44
N ALA A 204 -14.39 17.47 8.75
CA ALA A 204 -15.47 18.02 9.56
C ALA A 204 -15.41 19.55 9.57
N ALA A 205 -14.22 20.13 9.69
CA ALA A 205 -14.02 21.57 9.59
C ALA A 205 -14.39 22.13 8.21
N ALA A 206 -14.00 21.44 7.13
CA ALA A 206 -14.34 21.85 5.76
C ALA A 206 -15.85 21.79 5.50
N ARG A 207 -16.56 20.78 6.02
CA ARG A 207 -18.03 20.67 5.91
C ARG A 207 -18.78 21.72 6.72
N ALA A 208 -18.20 22.17 7.84
CA ALA A 208 -18.78 23.24 8.64
C ALA A 208 -18.62 24.62 7.98
N ALA A 209 -17.70 24.77 7.02
CA ALA A 209 -17.57 26.01 6.27
C ALA A 209 -18.79 26.19 5.35
N PRO A 210 -19.41 27.38 5.32
CA PRO A 210 -20.54 27.63 4.44
C PRO A 210 -20.10 27.41 2.99
N LEU A 211 -20.81 26.53 2.28
CA LEU A 211 -20.72 26.40 0.84
C LEU A 211 -21.28 27.70 0.24
N GLY A 212 -20.41 28.69 0.08
CA GLY A 212 -20.73 29.96 -0.54
C GLY A 212 -20.92 29.76 -2.03
N VAL A 213 -22.06 29.18 -2.43
CA VAL A 213 -22.42 28.96 -3.83
C VAL A 213 -23.58 29.91 -4.17
N PRO A 214 -23.32 31.22 -4.34
CA PRO A 214 -24.33 32.15 -4.84
C PRO A 214 -24.92 31.69 -6.19
N GLN A 215 -24.17 30.89 -6.95
CA GLN A 215 -24.65 30.29 -8.20
C GLN A 215 -25.82 29.31 -8.02
N LEU A 216 -25.99 28.68 -6.85
CA LEU A 216 -27.13 27.79 -6.58
C LEU A 216 -28.43 28.61 -6.41
N GLU A 217 -28.36 29.74 -5.71
CA GLU A 217 -29.50 30.65 -5.56
C GLU A 217 -29.90 31.25 -6.92
N GLU A 218 -28.94 31.60 -7.76
CA GLU A 218 -29.18 32.07 -9.14
C GLU A 218 -29.83 30.98 -10.00
N LEU A 219 -29.41 29.72 -9.86
CA LEU A 219 -29.97 28.60 -10.60
C LEU A 219 -31.41 28.30 -10.19
N GLU A 220 -31.71 28.31 -8.88
CA GLU A 220 -33.09 28.20 -8.38
C GLU A 220 -33.97 29.35 -8.89
N ALA A 221 -33.42 30.57 -8.96
CA ALA A 221 -34.15 31.72 -9.48
C ALA A 221 -34.44 31.59 -10.99
N LEU A 222 -33.49 31.05 -11.78
CA LEU A 222 -33.67 30.75 -13.20
C LEU A 222 -34.73 29.65 -13.40
N GLU A 223 -34.71 28.60 -12.60
CA GLU A 223 -35.69 27.51 -12.67
C GLU A 223 -37.11 27.99 -12.32
N ARG A 224 -37.25 28.83 -11.28
CA ARG A 224 -38.56 29.45 -10.97
C ARG A 224 -39.07 30.33 -12.10
N LYS A 225 -38.19 31.08 -12.79
CA LYS A 225 -38.57 31.88 -13.96
C LYS A 225 -39.02 31.00 -15.13
N SER A 226 -38.29 29.94 -15.44
CA SER A 226 -38.65 29.04 -16.55
C SER A 226 -39.95 28.27 -16.30
N GLN A 227 -40.20 27.84 -15.06
CA GLN A 227 -41.47 27.23 -14.66
C GLN A 227 -42.65 28.22 -14.76
N ALA A 228 -42.45 29.48 -14.36
CA ALA A 228 -43.48 30.52 -14.47
C ALA A 228 -43.83 30.83 -15.93
N GLU A 229 -42.85 30.87 -16.82
CA GLU A 229 -43.05 31.06 -18.26
C GLU A 229 -43.80 29.88 -18.91
N GLN A 230 -43.51 28.64 -18.51
CA GLN A 230 -44.24 27.45 -18.98
C GLN A 230 -45.70 27.43 -18.50
N ALA A 231 -45.98 27.89 -17.30
CA ALA A 231 -47.34 27.97 -16.77
C ALA A 231 -48.22 29.03 -17.47
N HIS A 232 -47.62 29.98 -18.19
CA HIS A 232 -48.32 30.99 -18.99
C HIS A 232 -48.41 30.65 -20.49
N ALA A 233 -47.88 29.50 -20.91
CA ALA A 233 -48.16 29.00 -22.25
C ALA A 233 -49.68 28.73 -22.37
N PRO A 234 -50.36 29.24 -23.42
CA PRO A 234 -51.79 29.02 -23.61
C PRO A 234 -52.06 27.51 -23.62
N LYS A 235 -52.92 27.03 -22.71
CA LYS A 235 -53.41 25.65 -22.74
C LYS A 235 -54.02 25.42 -24.12
N GLU A 236 -53.42 24.51 -24.88
CA GLU A 236 -54.03 23.97 -26.09
C GLU A 236 -55.46 23.54 -25.73
N ALA A 237 -56.43 24.13 -26.43
CA ALA A 237 -57.84 23.87 -26.22
C ALA A 237 -58.14 22.38 -26.46
N ASP A 238 -59.02 21.83 -25.63
CA ASP A 238 -59.44 20.43 -25.61
C ASP A 238 -59.67 19.85 -27.03
N PRO A 239 -59.07 18.70 -27.38
CA PRO A 239 -59.26 18.05 -28.67
C PRO A 239 -60.58 17.24 -28.68
N GLU A 240 -61.73 17.91 -28.69
CA GLU A 240 -63.02 17.31 -29.02
C GLU A 240 -63.55 17.84 -30.37
N GLU A 241 -63.01 17.32 -31.48
CA GLU A 241 -63.73 16.80 -32.66
C GLU A 241 -62.81 16.79 -33.90
N PRO A 242 -62.65 15.63 -34.59
CA PRO A 242 -61.80 15.55 -35.76
C PRO A 242 -62.56 16.02 -37.00
N LYS A 243 -62.29 17.23 -37.50
CA LYS A 243 -62.62 17.59 -38.89
C LYS A 243 -61.76 18.73 -39.44
N GLN A 244 -61.19 18.41 -40.59
CA GLN A 244 -60.47 19.26 -41.55
C GLN A 244 -59.00 19.55 -41.22
N ALA A 245 -58.15 19.01 -42.09
CA ALA A 245 -56.74 19.32 -42.20
C ALA A 245 -56.59 20.83 -42.44
N SER A 246 -56.43 21.57 -41.34
CA SER A 246 -56.00 22.95 -41.34
C SER A 246 -54.61 22.97 -41.95
N GLU A 247 -54.47 23.55 -43.13
CA GLU A 247 -53.17 23.97 -43.66
C GLU A 247 -52.49 24.80 -42.57
N SER A 248 -51.41 24.27 -42.00
CA SER A 248 -50.54 25.02 -41.11
C SER A 248 -50.04 26.21 -41.90
N THR A 249 -50.50 27.40 -41.53
CA THR A 249 -49.97 28.61 -42.14
C THR A 249 -48.48 28.69 -41.78
N PRO A 250 -47.59 29.05 -42.73
CA PRO A 250 -46.15 29.13 -42.48
C PRO A 250 -45.78 30.06 -41.31
N GLU A 251 -46.66 30.99 -40.93
CA GLU A 251 -46.53 31.79 -39.71
C GLU A 251 -46.65 30.99 -38.41
N ALA A 252 -47.54 30.00 -38.33
CA ALA A 252 -47.69 29.15 -37.15
C ALA A 252 -46.48 28.22 -36.96
N GLU A 253 -45.93 27.69 -38.06
CA GLU A 253 -44.70 26.89 -38.04
C GLU A 253 -43.48 27.73 -37.63
N ALA A 254 -43.35 28.96 -38.16
CA ALA A 254 -42.29 29.87 -37.77
C ALA A 254 -42.35 30.25 -36.28
N GLN A 255 -43.56 30.47 -35.74
CA GLN A 255 -43.75 30.75 -34.31
C GLN A 255 -43.42 29.53 -33.43
N ALA A 256 -43.79 28.32 -33.86
CA ALA A 256 -43.44 27.09 -33.14
C ALA A 256 -41.93 26.83 -33.10
N VAL A 257 -41.23 27.04 -34.23
CA VAL A 257 -39.76 26.94 -34.30
C VAL A 257 -39.10 28.00 -33.41
N ALA A 258 -39.54 29.25 -33.46
CA ALA A 258 -39.01 30.31 -32.61
C ALA A 258 -39.21 30.01 -31.10
N ALA A 259 -40.37 29.49 -30.72
CA ALA A 259 -40.65 29.08 -29.35
C ALA A 259 -39.78 27.89 -28.90
N MET A 260 -39.55 26.92 -29.78
CA MET A 260 -38.65 25.80 -29.52
C MET A 260 -37.19 26.26 -29.37
N GLN A 261 -36.73 27.18 -30.22
CA GLN A 261 -35.40 27.78 -30.15
C GLN A 261 -35.21 28.51 -28.81
N ALA A 262 -36.18 29.33 -28.39
CA ALA A 262 -36.13 30.04 -27.12
C ALA A 262 -36.06 29.09 -25.91
N ARG A 263 -36.80 27.97 -25.95
CA ARG A 263 -36.73 26.92 -24.91
C ARG A 263 -35.35 26.25 -24.87
N LEU A 264 -34.77 25.99 -26.04
CA LEU A 264 -33.43 25.41 -26.15
C LEU A 264 -32.38 26.37 -25.59
N ASP A 265 -32.41 27.64 -25.98
CA ASP A 265 -31.49 28.67 -25.49
C ASP A 265 -31.59 28.84 -23.96
N SER A 266 -32.82 28.82 -23.42
CA SER A 266 -33.04 28.83 -21.96
C SER A 266 -32.46 27.60 -21.28
N ALA A 267 -32.64 26.40 -21.85
CA ALA A 267 -32.11 25.16 -21.29
C ALA A 267 -30.58 25.12 -21.30
N LEU A 268 -29.95 25.58 -22.40
CA LEU A 268 -28.50 25.73 -22.50
C LEU A 268 -27.96 26.75 -21.49
N GLY A 269 -28.69 27.85 -21.26
CA GLY A 269 -28.35 28.83 -20.22
C GLY A 269 -28.37 28.24 -18.82
N MET A 270 -29.36 27.41 -18.48
CA MET A 270 -29.41 26.69 -17.19
C MET A 270 -28.28 25.68 -17.06
N LEU A 271 -27.96 24.94 -18.13
CA LEU A 271 -26.84 24.00 -18.14
C LEU A 271 -25.50 24.70 -17.88
N ALA A 272 -25.26 25.84 -18.52
CA ALA A 272 -24.05 26.63 -18.31
C ALA A 272 -23.92 27.13 -16.86
N HIS A 273 -25.02 27.58 -16.24
CA HIS A 273 -25.01 27.96 -14.82
C HIS A 273 -24.75 26.76 -13.91
N ALA A 274 -25.36 25.60 -14.21
CA ALA A 274 -25.10 24.36 -13.46
C ALA A 274 -23.63 23.94 -13.56
N GLN A 275 -23.04 23.99 -14.76
CA GLN A 275 -21.62 23.69 -14.97
C GLN A 275 -20.72 24.66 -14.20
N ALA A 276 -21.05 25.96 -14.19
CA ALA A 276 -20.32 26.96 -13.41
C ALA A 276 -20.42 26.71 -11.89
N ALA A 277 -21.61 26.36 -11.38
CA ALA A 277 -21.82 26.02 -9.98
C ALA A 277 -21.03 24.77 -9.57
N VAL A 278 -21.02 23.73 -10.41
CA VAL A 278 -20.24 22.51 -10.21
C VAL A 278 -18.73 22.81 -10.23
N ALA A 279 -18.26 23.64 -11.15
CA ALA A 279 -16.87 24.06 -11.21
C ALA A 279 -16.43 24.83 -9.96
N ALA A 280 -17.30 25.68 -9.41
CA ALA A 280 -17.02 26.47 -8.20
C ALA A 280 -16.81 25.60 -6.95
N VAL A 281 -17.46 24.43 -6.87
CA VAL A 281 -17.33 23.51 -5.72
C VAL A 281 -16.37 22.35 -5.98
N ARG A 282 -15.77 22.25 -7.17
CA ARG A 282 -14.96 21.10 -7.62
C ARG A 282 -13.88 20.71 -6.61
N ASP A 283 -13.03 21.64 -6.22
CA ASP A 283 -11.87 21.32 -5.38
C ASP A 283 -12.29 20.86 -3.98
N ALA A 284 -13.33 21.49 -3.41
CA ALA A 284 -13.91 21.08 -2.13
C ALA A 284 -14.55 19.69 -2.23
N ALA A 285 -15.33 19.43 -3.27
CA ALA A 285 -15.95 18.13 -3.52
C ALA A 285 -14.91 17.02 -3.75
N VAL A 286 -13.85 17.31 -4.51
CA VAL A 286 -12.72 16.37 -4.72
C VAL A 286 -12.02 16.08 -3.40
N ALA A 287 -11.73 17.12 -2.59
CA ALA A 287 -11.12 16.94 -1.27
C ALA A 287 -12.00 16.09 -0.35
N GLU A 288 -13.31 16.30 -0.36
CA GLU A 288 -14.25 15.49 0.41
C GLU A 288 -14.30 14.03 -0.05
N VAL A 289 -14.40 13.79 -1.37
CA VAL A 289 -14.46 12.44 -1.94
C VAL A 289 -13.16 11.67 -1.71
N ARG A 290 -12.01 12.35 -1.61
CA ARG A 290 -10.75 11.70 -1.24
C ARG A 290 -10.82 11.03 0.13
N LEU A 291 -11.59 11.59 1.05
CA LEU A 291 -11.69 11.10 2.43
C LEU A 291 -12.82 10.08 2.64
N LEU A 292 -13.73 9.95 1.65
CA LEU A 292 -14.85 9.00 1.72
C LEU A 292 -14.40 7.57 1.40
N LEU A 293 -14.20 6.77 2.45
CA LEU A 293 -13.99 5.33 2.33
C LEU A 293 -15.23 4.62 1.75
N HIS A 294 -16.40 5.04 2.21
CA HIS A 294 -17.70 4.60 1.73
C HIS A 294 -18.53 5.80 1.30
N ALA A 295 -19.10 5.76 0.10
CA ALA A 295 -20.06 6.78 -0.30
C ALA A 295 -21.38 6.63 0.48
N PRO A 296 -21.98 7.74 0.92
CA PRO A 296 -23.40 7.75 1.25
C PRO A 296 -24.22 7.18 0.07
N PRO A 297 -25.28 6.40 0.32
CA PRO A 297 -26.04 5.75 -0.76
C PRO A 297 -26.52 6.73 -1.84
N GLY A 298 -27.06 7.88 -1.43
CA GLY A 298 -27.51 8.93 -2.36
C GLY A 298 -26.38 9.48 -3.24
N THR A 299 -25.21 9.74 -2.65
CA THR A 299 -24.02 10.21 -3.39
C THR A 299 -23.59 9.18 -4.43
N CYS A 300 -23.57 7.89 -4.08
CA CYS A 300 -23.20 6.84 -5.00
C CYS A 300 -24.16 6.78 -6.20
N PHE A 301 -25.48 6.80 -5.96
CA PHE A 301 -26.48 6.80 -7.03
C PHE A 301 -26.38 8.03 -7.93
N LEU A 302 -26.21 9.21 -7.35
CA LEU A 302 -26.04 10.44 -8.13
C LEU A 302 -24.80 10.35 -9.02
N MET A 303 -23.67 9.87 -8.49
CA MET A 303 -22.45 9.72 -9.29
C MET A 303 -22.60 8.70 -10.40
N GLN A 304 -23.30 7.59 -10.14
CA GLN A 304 -23.62 6.61 -11.19
C GLN A 304 -24.48 7.21 -12.30
N ALA A 305 -25.46 8.05 -11.94
CA ALA A 305 -26.31 8.74 -12.92
C ALA A 305 -25.50 9.76 -13.75
N VAL A 306 -24.62 10.55 -13.12
CA VAL A 306 -23.75 11.50 -13.83
C VAL A 306 -22.80 10.76 -14.78
N LEU A 307 -22.16 9.68 -14.32
CA LEU A 307 -21.29 8.88 -15.18
C LEU A 307 -22.08 8.28 -16.36
N ALA A 308 -23.29 7.78 -16.12
CA ALA A 308 -24.15 7.26 -17.18
C ALA A 308 -24.51 8.33 -18.22
N ALA A 309 -24.78 9.57 -17.79
CA ALA A 309 -25.01 10.71 -18.67
C ALA A 309 -23.76 11.06 -19.50
N LEU A 310 -22.57 10.79 -18.99
CA LEU A 310 -21.29 10.93 -19.70
C LEU A 310 -20.90 9.68 -20.51
N HIS A 311 -21.83 8.74 -20.72
CA HIS A 311 -21.59 7.45 -21.39
C HIS A 311 -20.51 6.59 -20.74
N GLN A 312 -20.25 6.79 -19.46
CA GLN A 312 -19.36 5.97 -18.64
C GLN A 312 -20.21 5.07 -17.73
N SER A 313 -19.73 3.87 -17.43
CA SER A 313 -20.44 2.97 -16.51
C SER A 313 -19.52 2.51 -15.40
N SER A 314 -19.91 2.83 -14.17
CA SER A 314 -19.26 2.33 -12.95
C SER A 314 -20.34 1.83 -11.99
N LYS A 315 -20.17 0.60 -11.49
CA LYS A 315 -21.16 -0.05 -10.61
C LYS A 315 -20.78 -0.02 -9.13
N THR A 316 -19.53 0.31 -8.83
CA THR A 316 -18.98 0.26 -7.47
C THR A 316 -18.44 1.62 -7.08
N TRP A 317 -18.55 1.97 -5.79
CA TRP A 317 -18.03 3.23 -5.28
C TRP A 317 -16.54 3.45 -5.60
N PRO A 318 -15.63 2.46 -5.43
CA PRO A 318 -14.22 2.65 -5.78
C PRO A 318 -14.00 3.05 -7.24
N ALA A 319 -14.78 2.48 -8.18
CA ALA A 319 -14.71 2.83 -9.59
C ALA A 319 -15.24 4.26 -9.84
N CYS A 320 -16.43 4.60 -9.31
CA CYS A 320 -16.98 5.95 -9.42
C CYS A 320 -16.03 7.01 -8.84
N ARG A 321 -15.42 6.70 -7.69
CA ARG A 321 -14.45 7.57 -7.02
C ARG A 321 -13.21 7.78 -7.88
N ALA A 322 -12.66 6.73 -8.47
CA ALA A 322 -11.48 6.84 -9.34
C ALA A 322 -11.74 7.79 -10.52
N GLU A 323 -12.91 7.67 -11.16
CA GLU A 323 -13.31 8.57 -12.24
C GLU A 323 -13.43 10.02 -11.76
N LEU A 324 -14.11 10.26 -10.63
CA LEU A 324 -14.30 11.61 -10.09
C LEU A 324 -12.98 12.28 -9.66
N LEU A 325 -11.98 11.51 -9.23
CA LEU A 325 -10.65 12.06 -8.94
C LEU A 325 -9.82 12.32 -10.20
N GLY A 326 -10.22 11.76 -11.34
CA GLY A 326 -9.58 11.95 -12.63
C GLY A 326 -9.90 13.33 -13.23
N SER A 327 -8.91 13.95 -13.86
CA SER A 327 -9.12 15.23 -14.59
C SER A 327 -10.05 15.09 -15.79
N ALA A 328 -10.12 13.89 -16.39
CA ALA A 328 -10.95 13.60 -17.54
C ALA A 328 -12.45 13.74 -17.24
N PHE A 329 -12.90 13.30 -16.06
CA PHE A 329 -14.29 13.44 -15.61
C PHE A 329 -14.71 14.92 -15.59
N TRP A 330 -13.92 15.78 -14.96
CA TRP A 330 -14.24 17.21 -14.87
C TRP A 330 -14.17 17.92 -16.21
N ALA A 331 -13.25 17.51 -17.10
CA ALA A 331 -13.22 18.01 -18.47
C ALA A 331 -14.49 17.59 -19.24
N ALA A 332 -14.93 16.33 -19.07
CA ALA A 332 -16.16 15.83 -19.69
C ALA A 332 -17.39 16.58 -19.18
N VAL A 333 -17.49 16.87 -17.87
CA VAL A 333 -18.59 17.67 -17.30
C VAL A 333 -18.61 19.09 -17.86
N ALA A 334 -17.44 19.72 -17.99
CA ALA A 334 -17.32 21.09 -18.48
C ALA A 334 -17.64 21.25 -19.98
N VAL A 335 -17.39 20.21 -20.78
CA VAL A 335 -17.59 20.22 -22.24
C VAL A 335 -18.81 19.38 -22.64
N HIS A 336 -19.62 18.92 -21.68
CA HIS A 336 -20.76 18.06 -21.99
C HIS A 336 -21.77 18.82 -22.86
N ASP A 337 -21.81 18.45 -24.14
CA ASP A 337 -22.78 18.96 -25.09
C ASP A 337 -24.00 18.04 -25.05
N ALA A 338 -25.06 18.53 -24.40
CA ALA A 338 -26.33 17.81 -24.30
C ALA A 338 -26.95 17.54 -25.68
N SER A 339 -26.59 18.30 -26.72
CA SER A 339 -27.12 18.11 -28.08
C SER A 339 -26.48 16.92 -28.81
N ALA A 340 -25.24 16.55 -28.47
CA ALA A 340 -24.53 15.44 -29.10
C ALA A 340 -25.13 14.07 -28.74
N ALA A 341 -25.64 13.92 -27.51
CA ALA A 341 -26.20 12.66 -26.99
C ALA A 341 -27.44 12.18 -27.77
N SER A 342 -28.20 13.09 -28.39
CA SER A 342 -29.38 12.73 -29.21
C SER A 342 -29.00 12.21 -30.60
N SER A 343 -27.79 12.49 -31.09
CA SER A 343 -27.35 12.08 -32.43
C SER A 343 -26.83 10.64 -32.50
N GLU A 344 -26.27 10.13 -31.40
CA GLU A 344 -25.71 8.76 -31.35
C GLU A 344 -26.74 7.69 -31.01
N GLN A 345 -27.82 8.03 -30.30
CA GLN A 345 -28.97 7.14 -30.12
C GLN A 345 -29.86 7.15 -31.35
N GLY A 346 -29.28 6.93 -32.53
CA GLY A 346 -30.00 6.60 -33.76
C GLY A 346 -30.89 5.38 -33.52
N LEU A 347 -32.05 5.64 -32.91
CA LEU A 347 -33.21 4.79 -32.83
C LEU A 347 -33.66 4.64 -34.27
N SER A 348 -33.05 3.65 -34.93
CA SER A 348 -33.70 2.83 -35.93
C SER A 348 -35.02 2.34 -35.32
N LEU A 349 -36.04 3.18 -35.38
CA LEU A 349 -37.44 2.74 -35.35
C LEU A 349 -37.73 1.98 -36.64
#